data_AF-A0A969KQ01-F1
#
_entry.id   AF-A0A969KQ01-F1
#
_cell.length_a   1.000
_cell.length_b   1.000
_cell.length_c   1.000
_cell.angle_alpha   90.00
_cell.angle_beta   90.00
_cell.angle_gamma   90.00
#
_symmetry.space_group_name_H-M   'P 1'
#
loop_
_entity.id
_entity.type
_entity.pdbx_description
1 polymer ?
#
loop_
_entity_poly.entity_id
_entity_poly.type
_entity_poly.pdbx_seq_one_letter_code
_entity_poly.pdbx_strand_id
1 'polypeptide(L)' 'MQIFERCIDADPDLRFGIYYGMSNNDLRWVDILPAQIELGYNPQDRAEEKHTYD' A
#
# COMPACT_ATOMS: atom_id res chain seq x y z
N MET A 1 9.79 3.78 4.81
CA MET A 1 8.62 3.02 4.28
C MET A 1 7.51 4.00 4.00
N GLN A 2 7.02 4.04 2.75
CA GLN A 2 6.07 5.05 2.27
C GLN A 2 4.74 5.09 3.06
N ILE A 3 4.24 3.94 3.54
CA ILE A 3 2.94 3.88 4.23
C ILE A 3 2.88 4.77 5.49
N PHE A 4 3.98 4.89 6.24
CA PHE A 4 4.02 5.74 7.44
C PHE A 4 3.96 7.22 7.10
N GLU A 5 4.75 7.65 6.11
CA GLU A 5 4.74 9.03 5.61
C GLU A 5 3.34 9.41 5.11
N ARG A 6 2.69 8.53 4.34
CA ARG A 6 1.34 8.79 3.83
C ARG A 6 0.27 8.85 4.91
N CYS A 7 0.41 8.12 6.01
CA CYS A 7 -0.48 8.28 7.16
C CYS A 7 -0.26 9.60 7.91
N ILE A 8 0.96 10.13 7.92
CA ILE A 8 1.29 11.42 8.56
C ILE A 8 0.77 12.58 7.70
N ASP A 9 0.94 12.47 6.38
CA ASP A 9 0.57 13.49 5.40
C ASP A 9 -0.86 13.33 4.88
N ALA A 10 -1.65 12.42 5.46
CA ALA A 10 -3.02 12.15 5.05
C ALA A 10 -3.91 13.39 5.15
N ASP A 11 -5.05 13.35 4.45
CA ASP A 11 -6.06 14.40 4.55
C ASP A 11 -6.40 14.69 6.04
N PRO A 12 -6.34 15.95 6.50
CA PRO A 12 -6.61 16.31 7.88
C PRO A 12 -8.04 15.98 8.33
N ASP A 13 -8.98 15.71 7.42
CA ASP A 13 -10.33 15.24 7.73
C ASP A 13 -10.42 13.72 7.92
N LEU A 14 -9.38 12.96 7.54
CA LEU A 14 -9.29 11.53 7.84
C LEU A 14 -9.11 11.33 9.36
N ARG A 15 -10.12 10.76 10.01
CA ARG A 15 -10.10 10.52 11.48
C ARG A 15 -9.53 9.16 11.85
N PHE A 16 -9.90 8.11 11.11
CA PHE A 16 -9.48 6.74 11.35
C PHE A 16 -9.66 5.91 10.07
N GLY A 17 -8.72 5.00 9.80
CA GLY A 17 -8.82 4.02 8.73
C GLY A 17 -7.91 2.82 9.00
N ILE A 18 -8.23 1.67 8.39
CA ILE A 18 -7.42 0.45 8.48
C ILE A 18 -6.75 0.25 7.12
N TYR A 19 -5.42 0.28 7.12
CA TYR A 19 -4.61 0.25 5.91
C TYR A 19 -3.55 -0.84 5.98
N TYR A 20 -3.43 -1.62 4.91
CA TYR A 20 -2.43 -2.67 4.81
C TYR A 20 -1.18 -2.16 4.09
N GLY A 21 -0.03 -2.19 4.79
CA GLY A 21 1.29 -1.95 4.18
C GLY A 21 1.79 -3.21 3.48
N MET A 22 1.33 -3.44 2.25
CA MET A 22 1.76 -4.54 1.40
C MET A 22 2.49 -4.01 0.17
N SER A 23 3.60 -4.63 -0.19
CA SER A 23 4.33 -4.39 -1.45
C SER A 23 3.42 -4.63 -2.67
N ASN A 24 3.85 -4.18 -3.85
CA ASN A 24 3.09 -4.33 -5.10
C ASN A 24 3.19 -5.75 -5.68
N ASN A 25 2.89 -6.74 -4.84
CA ASN A 25 2.93 -8.15 -5.20
C ASN A 25 1.74 -8.49 -6.10
N ASP A 26 1.91 -9.46 -6.98
CA ASP A 26 0.80 -9.91 -7.82
C ASP A 26 -0.15 -10.78 -6.97
N LEU A 27 0.38 -11.54 -6.01
CA LEU A 27 -0.38 -12.40 -5.10
C LEU A 27 -0.64 -11.75 -3.73
N ARG A 28 -1.40 -10.65 -3.73
CA ARG A 28 -1.83 -9.98 -2.49
C ARG A 28 -2.96 -10.74 -1.80
N TRP A 29 -2.81 -10.97 -0.51
CA TRP A 29 -3.78 -11.60 0.39
C TRP A 29 -4.63 -10.60 1.18
N VAL A 30 -4.32 -9.31 1.03
CA VAL A 30 -5.05 -8.19 1.61
C VAL A 30 -5.27 -7.13 0.53
N ASP A 31 -6.37 -6.39 0.63
CA ASP A 31 -6.66 -5.29 -0.29
C ASP A 31 -5.88 -4.03 0.11
N ILE A 32 -5.13 -3.47 -0.83
CA ILE A 32 -4.39 -2.21 -0.64
C ILE A 32 -5.07 -1.01 -1.31
N LEU A 33 -6.18 -1.21 -2.02
CA LEU A 33 -6.86 -0.16 -2.75
C LEU A 33 -7.29 1.02 -1.84
N PRO A 34 -7.78 0.81 -0.60
CA PRO A 34 -8.07 1.92 0.31
C PRO A 34 -6.83 2.78 0.60
N ALA A 35 -5.67 2.16 0.83
CA ALA A 35 -4.43 2.90 1.07
C ALA A 35 -3.98 3.67 -0.19
N GLN A 36 -4.21 3.11 -1.38
CA GLN A 36 -3.89 3.77 -2.65
C GLN A 36 -4.75 5.01 -2.87
N ILE A 37 -6.06 4.89 -2.63
CA ILE A 37 -7.03 5.96 -2.90
C ILE A 37 -6.99 7.04 -1.81
N GLU A 38 -7.01 6.66 -0.54
CA GLU A 38 -7.20 7.61 0.58
C GLU A 38 -5.89 8.20 1.08
N LEU A 39 -4.78 7.47 0.98
CA LEU A 39 -3.47 7.92 1.47
C LEU A 39 -2.47 8.24 0.35
N GLY A 40 -2.76 7.88 -0.91
CA GLY A 40 -1.78 7.99 -1.99
C GLY A 40 -0.59 7.02 -1.80
N TYR A 41 -0.83 5.86 -1.16
CA TYR A 41 0.17 4.80 -1.05
C TYR A 41 0.38 4.12 -2.41
N ASN A 42 1.61 4.06 -2.89
CA ASN A 42 2.00 3.40 -4.13
C ASN A 42 3.31 2.60 -3.90
N PRO A 43 3.23 1.35 -3.44
CA PRO A 43 4.41 0.52 -3.19
C PRO A 43 5.21 0.27 -4.48
N GLN A 44 6.54 0.43 -4.41
CA GLN A 44 7.44 0.23 -5.56
C GLN A 44 8.12 -1.14 -5.53
N ASP A 45 8.30 -1.71 -4.34
CA ASP A 45 8.90 -3.03 -4.17
C ASP A 45 7.89 -4.12 -4.55
N ARG A 46 8.42 -5.26 -5.02
CA ARG A 46 7.62 -6.44 -5.39
C ARG A 46 8.34 -7.73 -4.99
N ALA A 47 7.63 -8.65 -4.34
CA ALA A 47 8.19 -9.93 -3.91
C ALA A 47 8.66 -10.80 -5.09
N GLU A 48 7.98 -10.67 -6.23
CA GLU A 48 8.22 -11.47 -7.43
C GLU A 48 9.21 -10.84 -8.41
N GLU A 49 9.98 -9.83 -7.99
CA GLU A 49 10.93 -9.08 -8.85
C GLU A 49 11.98 -9.98 -9.56
N LYS A 50 12.10 -11.26 -9.22
CA LYS A 50 12.96 -12.24 -9.90
C LYS A 50 12.28 -13.58 -10.17
N HIS A 51 10.96 -13.63 -10.09
CA HIS A 51 10.17 -14.84 -10.31
C HIS A 51 9.21 -14.61 -11.47
N THR A 52 9.27 -15.50 -12.46
CA THR A 52 8.24 -15.64 -13.48
C THR A 52 7.33 -16.79 -13.07
N TYR A 53 6.02 -16.63 -13.25
CA TYR A 53 5.08 -17.73 -13.05
C TYR A 53 5.25 -18.76 -14.19
N ASP A 54 5.29 -20.03 -13.84
CA ASP A 54 5.33 -21.16 -14.80
C ASP A 54 4.02 -21.28 -15.59
#